data_AF-A0A9X4S6T0-F1
#
_entry.id   AF-A0A9X4S6T0-F1
#
_cell.length_a   1.000
_cell.length_b   1.000
_cell.length_c   1.000
_cell.angle_alpha   90.00
_cell.angle_beta   90.00
_cell.angle_gamma   90.00
#
_symmetry.space_group_name_H-M   'P 1'
#
loop_
_entity.id
_entity.type
_entity.pdbx_description
1 polymer ?
#
loop_
_entity_poly.entity_id
_entity_poly.type
_entity_poly.pdbx_seq_one_letter_code
_entity_poly.pdbx_strand_id
1 'polypeptide(L)'
;MTEQSIGAGETDLNNDFTDWTKTTDSYQASTSFQNNGVDYGMTSAFPSSDGSHNDPLFKNTISVSGQDHTYSFSKGSSRTSYMVANGRQITMYSATVNYYQRTDSEGNPQIAKVGEADYSGGPRYQVEEILTLKKDGSFVHNIKILNKSEKTVSTNFGWQLDTMLDDVDNVPLYADGNNGIYMNSPDLTLYLTPITNSTVYAGHYSSSSITANTPAEGVAAGTVLVDNVDTAVEYRTPKVDLQSNDTYSFSFKENLILRDIPSESDSTSDSISDSVSDSDSLSDSDSGSTSDSISDSDSISDSDSISDSQPDSDSLSDSDST
;
A
#
# COMPACT_ATOMS: atom_id res chain seq x y z
N MET A 1 26.18 -2.41 6.24
CA MET A 1 25.95 -1.04 5.72
C MET A 1 25.58 -1.20 4.27
N THR A 2 24.29 -1.15 3.97
CA THR A 2 23.79 -1.00 2.59
C THR A 2 24.32 0.34 2.08
N GLU A 3 25.00 0.35 0.94
CA GLU A 3 25.42 1.59 0.30
C GLU A 3 24.18 2.45 0.10
N GLN A 4 24.16 3.66 0.69
CA GLN A 4 23.07 4.59 0.46
C GLN A 4 23.07 4.94 -1.03
N SER A 5 21.91 4.83 -1.68
CA SER A 5 21.72 5.15 -3.10
C SER A 5 21.73 6.66 -3.33
N ILE A 6 22.83 7.32 -2.99
CA ILE A 6 23.02 8.76 -3.13
C ILE A 6 23.62 9.04 -4.50
N GLY A 7 22.88 9.77 -5.35
CA GLY A 7 23.43 10.40 -6.54
C GLY A 7 24.03 11.75 -6.18
N ALA A 8 25.09 12.18 -6.87
CA ALA A 8 25.81 13.43 -6.56
C ALA A 8 25.83 14.38 -7.76
N GLY A 9 25.74 15.68 -7.48
CA GLY A 9 25.95 16.75 -8.47
C GLY A 9 24.76 17.03 -9.38
N GLU A 10 23.55 16.63 -8.97
CA GLU A 10 22.33 16.93 -9.72
C GLU A 10 21.85 18.35 -9.42
N THR A 11 21.38 19.07 -10.43
CA THR A 11 21.00 20.49 -10.26
C THR A 11 19.53 20.74 -10.58
N ASP A 12 18.93 19.90 -11.42
CA ASP A 12 17.54 19.99 -11.82
C ASP A 12 17.02 18.64 -12.33
N LEU A 13 16.09 18.04 -11.58
CA LEU A 13 15.45 16.77 -11.93
C LEU A 13 14.65 16.83 -13.24
N ASN A 14 14.28 18.03 -13.74
CA ASN A 14 13.63 18.13 -15.05
C ASN A 14 14.53 17.66 -16.21
N ASN A 15 15.85 17.59 -16.00
CA ASN A 15 16.81 17.08 -16.98
C ASN A 15 16.62 15.59 -17.28
N ASP A 16 16.01 14.83 -16.36
CA ASP A 16 15.73 13.40 -16.54
C ASP A 16 14.59 13.12 -17.54
N PHE A 17 13.91 14.17 -18.02
CA PHE A 17 12.70 14.08 -18.84
C PHE A 17 12.89 14.61 -20.26
N THR A 18 14.13 14.69 -20.75
CA THR A 18 14.43 15.22 -22.10
C THR A 18 13.87 14.37 -23.24
N ASP A 19 13.66 13.07 -23.02
CA ASP A 19 13.04 12.13 -23.96
C ASP A 19 11.53 11.91 -23.70
N TRP A 20 10.94 12.60 -22.72
CA TRP A 20 9.52 12.49 -22.41
C TRP A 20 8.70 13.56 -23.13
N THR A 21 7.40 13.29 -23.28
CA THR A 21 6.46 14.29 -23.78
C THR A 21 5.95 15.14 -22.61
N LYS A 22 6.20 16.45 -22.65
CA LYS A 22 5.62 17.39 -21.69
C LYS A 22 4.09 17.45 -21.85
N THR A 23 3.37 17.50 -20.74
CA THR A 23 1.90 17.49 -20.70
C THR A 23 1.36 18.49 -19.68
N THR A 24 0.05 18.46 -19.43
CA THR A 24 -0.66 19.28 -18.44
C THR A 24 -1.18 18.44 -17.28
N ASP A 25 -1.56 19.10 -16.19
CA ASP A 25 -2.22 18.51 -15.01
C ASP A 25 -3.57 17.85 -15.33
N SER A 26 -4.16 18.13 -16.50
CA SER A 26 -5.38 17.48 -16.99
C SER A 26 -5.17 16.14 -17.68
N TYR A 27 -3.93 15.72 -17.95
CA TYR A 27 -3.64 14.46 -18.61
C TYR A 27 -3.93 13.25 -17.70
N GLN A 28 -4.39 12.17 -18.30
CA GLN A 28 -4.65 10.90 -17.63
C GLN A 28 -3.99 9.77 -18.43
N ALA A 29 -3.38 8.83 -17.71
CA ALA A 29 -2.88 7.59 -18.27
C ALA A 29 -3.84 6.45 -17.93
N SER A 30 -4.08 5.56 -18.89
CA SER A 30 -4.92 4.39 -18.67
C SER A 30 -4.33 3.15 -19.35
N THR A 31 -4.54 1.99 -18.73
CA THR A 31 -4.25 0.66 -19.29
C THR A 31 -5.27 -0.34 -18.79
N SER A 32 -5.15 -1.60 -19.19
CA SER A 32 -5.90 -2.71 -18.61
C SER A 32 -4.98 -3.88 -18.26
N PHE A 33 -5.46 -4.74 -17.38
CA PHE A 33 -4.85 -6.02 -17.05
C PHE A 33 -5.91 -7.08 -16.83
N GLN A 34 -5.49 -8.35 -16.87
CA GLN A 34 -6.33 -9.48 -16.48
C GLN A 34 -5.77 -10.13 -15.22
N ASN A 35 -6.65 -10.46 -14.29
CA ASN A 35 -6.32 -11.27 -13.13
C ASN A 35 -7.45 -12.27 -12.89
N ASN A 36 -7.13 -13.56 -12.76
CA ASN A 36 -8.10 -14.65 -12.57
C ASN A 36 -9.28 -14.63 -13.57
N GLY A 37 -9.03 -14.27 -14.84
CA GLY A 37 -10.07 -14.20 -15.88
C GLY A 37 -11.00 -12.99 -15.80
N VAL A 38 -10.73 -12.05 -14.89
CA VAL A 38 -11.44 -10.78 -14.77
C VAL A 38 -10.63 -9.68 -15.45
N ASP A 39 -11.29 -8.87 -16.27
CA ASP A 39 -10.71 -7.68 -16.90
C ASP A 39 -10.81 -6.48 -15.95
N TYR A 40 -9.67 -5.81 -15.75
CA TYR A 40 -9.56 -4.59 -14.96
C TYR A 40 -9.08 -3.44 -15.85
N GLY A 41 -9.74 -2.30 -15.73
CA GLY A 41 -9.24 -1.01 -16.20
C GLY A 41 -8.40 -0.34 -15.11
N MET A 42 -7.30 0.30 -15.49
CA MET A 42 -6.51 1.14 -14.61
C MET A 42 -6.48 2.55 -15.19
N THR A 43 -6.72 3.56 -14.36
CA THR A 43 -6.54 4.95 -14.75
C THR A 43 -5.79 5.69 -13.64
N SER A 44 -4.92 6.60 -14.04
CA SER A 44 -4.29 7.55 -13.14
C SER A 44 -4.27 8.95 -13.72
N ALA A 45 -4.60 9.92 -12.88
CA ALA A 45 -4.53 11.34 -13.21
C ALA A 45 -3.57 12.07 -12.26
N PHE A 46 -3.07 13.23 -12.68
CA PHE A 46 -2.28 14.08 -11.79
C PHE A 46 -3.09 14.54 -10.55
N PRO A 47 -2.41 14.81 -9.42
CA PRO A 47 -3.05 15.27 -8.20
C PRO A 47 -3.83 16.58 -8.38
N SER A 48 -4.80 16.85 -7.51
CA SER A 48 -5.45 18.17 -7.46
C SER A 48 -4.47 19.25 -6.99
N SER A 49 -4.78 20.51 -7.30
CA SER A 49 -4.11 21.67 -6.71
C SER A 49 -5.12 22.50 -5.90
N ASP A 50 -4.66 23.13 -4.82
CA ASP A 50 -5.42 24.17 -4.11
C ASP A 50 -5.21 25.59 -4.68
N GLY A 51 -4.48 25.69 -5.79
CA GLY A 51 -4.06 26.93 -6.45
C GLY A 51 -2.66 27.40 -6.07
N SER A 52 -2.13 26.96 -4.92
CA SER A 52 -0.78 27.27 -4.46
C SER A 52 0.12 26.03 -4.38
N HIS A 53 -0.49 24.90 -4.08
CA HIS A 53 0.18 23.64 -3.78
C HIS A 53 -0.51 22.48 -4.48
N ASN A 54 0.28 21.47 -4.83
CA ASN A 54 -0.23 20.21 -5.36
C ASN A 54 -0.42 19.17 -4.24
N ASP A 55 -1.51 18.41 -4.33
CA ASP A 55 -1.68 17.20 -3.55
C ASP A 55 -0.55 16.20 -3.89
N PRO A 56 -0.13 15.34 -2.94
CA PRO A 56 1.04 14.50 -3.13
C PRO A 56 0.77 13.22 -3.93
N LEU A 57 -0.46 12.71 -3.93
CA LEU A 57 -0.78 11.42 -4.57
C LEU A 57 -1.50 11.59 -5.91
N PHE A 58 -1.07 10.79 -6.88
CA PHE A 58 -1.79 10.58 -8.13
C PHE A 58 -3.16 9.99 -7.88
N LYS A 59 -4.15 10.33 -8.71
CA LYS A 59 -5.53 9.85 -8.59
C LYS A 59 -5.69 8.50 -9.27
N ASN A 60 -5.29 7.45 -8.56
CA ASN A 60 -5.35 6.08 -9.05
C ASN A 60 -6.78 5.52 -8.91
N THR A 61 -7.29 4.92 -9.99
CA THR A 61 -8.61 4.29 -10.06
C THR A 61 -8.48 2.93 -10.74
N ILE A 62 -9.12 1.91 -10.16
CA ILE A 62 -9.32 0.61 -10.81
C ILE A 62 -10.78 0.48 -11.19
N SER A 63 -11.06 0.08 -12.43
CA SER A 63 -12.40 -0.20 -12.91
C SER A 63 -12.56 -1.69 -13.13
N VAL A 64 -13.55 -2.32 -12.48
CA VAL A 64 -13.85 -3.75 -12.65
C VAL A 64 -15.36 -3.94 -12.67
N SER A 65 -15.87 -4.77 -13.57
CA SER A 65 -17.32 -5.03 -13.74
C SER A 65 -18.17 -3.76 -13.92
N GLY A 66 -17.59 -2.70 -14.48
CA GLY A 66 -18.25 -1.41 -14.69
C GLY A 66 -18.37 -0.52 -13.44
N GLN A 67 -17.66 -0.86 -12.36
CA GLN A 67 -17.54 -0.05 -11.15
C GLN A 67 -16.12 0.45 -10.97
N ASP A 68 -15.98 1.70 -10.55
CA ASP A 68 -14.70 2.34 -10.26
C ASP A 68 -14.41 2.29 -8.76
N HIS A 69 -13.19 1.91 -8.41
CA HIS A 69 -12.73 1.72 -7.05
C HIS A 69 -11.47 2.53 -6.77
N THR A 70 -11.32 3.00 -5.52
CA THR A 70 -10.21 3.84 -5.07
C THR A 70 -9.77 3.48 -3.66
N TYR A 71 -8.57 3.91 -3.27
CA TYR A 71 -7.98 3.52 -1.98
C TYR A 71 -7.28 4.65 -1.20
N SER A 72 -7.23 5.89 -1.72
CA SER A 72 -6.43 6.99 -1.13
C SER A 72 -7.06 8.39 -1.22
N PHE A 73 -8.39 8.52 -1.17
CA PHE A 73 -9.06 9.83 -1.34
C PHE A 73 -10.32 9.96 -0.49
N SER A 74 -10.33 10.89 0.48
CA SER A 74 -11.60 11.39 1.04
C SER A 74 -12.37 12.17 -0.02
N LYS A 75 -13.50 11.63 -0.49
CA LYS A 75 -14.43 12.32 -1.43
C LYS A 75 -13.74 12.79 -2.73
N GLY A 76 -12.78 12.01 -3.23
CA GLY A 76 -12.05 12.32 -4.47
C GLY A 76 -10.90 13.32 -4.33
N SER A 77 -10.42 13.58 -3.10
CA SER A 77 -9.27 14.43 -2.83
C SER A 77 -8.18 13.71 -2.04
N SER A 78 -6.92 13.78 -2.49
CA SER A 78 -5.75 13.24 -1.78
C SER A 78 -5.19 14.22 -0.75
N ARG A 79 -5.99 15.20 -0.34
CA ARG A 79 -5.62 16.27 0.62
C ARG A 79 -5.26 15.76 2.01
N THR A 80 -5.69 14.55 2.33
CA THR A 80 -5.42 13.88 3.61
C THR A 80 -4.18 12.98 3.55
N SER A 81 -3.55 12.87 2.38
CA SER A 81 -2.27 12.20 2.18
C SER A 81 -1.14 13.23 2.10
N TYR A 82 0.08 12.83 2.46
CA TYR A 82 1.21 13.76 2.66
C TYR A 82 2.53 13.21 2.12
N MET A 83 3.34 14.07 1.50
CA MET A 83 4.79 13.85 1.45
C MET A 83 5.38 14.42 2.73
N VAL A 84 6.34 13.73 3.35
CA VAL A 84 6.96 14.19 4.60
C VAL A 84 8.49 14.13 4.55
N ALA A 85 9.12 15.03 5.30
CA ALA A 85 10.53 14.98 5.67
C ALA A 85 10.64 15.06 7.20
N ASN A 86 11.15 14.01 7.85
CA ASN A 86 11.19 13.88 9.32
C ASN A 86 9.82 14.11 9.97
N GLY A 87 8.76 13.51 9.39
CA GLY A 87 7.37 13.65 9.84
C GLY A 87 6.74 15.02 9.61
N ARG A 88 7.44 15.98 8.98
CA ARG A 88 6.89 17.29 8.62
C ARG A 88 6.42 17.25 7.17
N GLN A 89 5.16 17.61 6.93
CA GLN A 89 4.60 17.70 5.59
C GLN A 89 5.44 18.65 4.73
N ILE A 90 5.95 18.14 3.60
CA ILE A 90 6.50 18.94 2.52
C ILE A 90 5.46 19.08 1.42
N THR A 91 5.43 20.23 0.78
CA THR A 91 4.41 20.55 -0.21
C THR A 91 5.05 21.05 -1.48
N MET A 92 4.63 20.51 -2.63
CA MET A 92 5.10 20.95 -3.94
C MET A 92 4.40 22.25 -4.35
N TYR A 93 5.17 23.24 -4.77
CA TYR A 93 4.64 24.51 -5.26
C TYR A 93 4.07 24.35 -6.67
N SER A 94 2.75 24.52 -6.83
CA SER A 94 2.06 24.27 -8.11
C SER A 94 2.67 25.03 -9.29
N ALA A 95 3.14 26.27 -9.05
CA ALA A 95 3.77 27.10 -10.08
C ALA A 95 5.11 26.56 -10.62
N THR A 96 5.72 25.61 -9.91
CA THR A 96 7.02 25.00 -10.28
C THR A 96 6.87 23.62 -10.91
N VAL A 97 5.66 23.05 -10.90
CA VAL A 97 5.46 21.66 -11.31
C VAL A 97 5.43 21.54 -12.83
N ASN A 98 6.28 20.67 -13.36
CA ASN A 98 6.22 20.17 -14.72
C ASN A 98 5.61 18.78 -14.74
N TYR A 99 4.78 18.53 -15.75
CA TYR A 99 4.11 17.25 -15.98
C TYR A 99 4.63 16.61 -17.25
N TYR A 100 4.84 15.29 -17.20
CA TYR A 100 5.38 14.52 -18.30
C TYR A 100 4.59 13.23 -18.49
N GLN A 101 4.59 12.71 -19.71
CA GLN A 101 4.05 11.40 -20.04
C GLN A 101 4.94 10.69 -21.06
N ARG A 102 4.97 9.35 -20.96
CA ARG A 102 5.54 8.47 -21.97
C ARG A 102 4.88 7.09 -21.91
N THR A 103 5.29 6.23 -22.83
CA THR A 103 5.06 4.79 -22.74
C THR A 103 6.42 4.11 -22.65
N ASP A 104 6.59 3.21 -21.68
CA ASP A 104 7.85 2.46 -21.55
C ASP A 104 8.02 1.42 -22.67
N SER A 105 9.18 0.77 -22.72
CA SER A 105 9.49 -0.25 -23.74
C SER A 105 8.61 -1.50 -23.68
N GLU A 106 7.91 -1.74 -22.57
CA GLU A 106 6.97 -2.85 -22.37
C GLU A 106 5.52 -2.46 -22.74
N GLY A 107 5.32 -1.21 -23.17
CA GLY A 107 4.02 -0.67 -23.51
C GLY A 107 3.20 -0.24 -22.29
N ASN A 108 3.82 -0.04 -21.13
CA ASN A 108 3.13 0.48 -19.94
C ASN A 108 3.08 2.01 -19.99
N PRO A 109 1.91 2.63 -19.75
CA PRO A 109 1.82 4.07 -19.58
C PRO A 109 2.60 4.56 -18.36
N GLN A 110 3.29 5.68 -18.52
CA GLN A 110 3.99 6.38 -17.45
C GLN A 110 3.62 7.85 -17.43
N ILE A 111 3.34 8.37 -16.25
CA ILE A 111 3.17 9.81 -15.99
C ILE A 111 4.15 10.23 -14.92
N ALA A 112 4.64 11.45 -15.01
CA ALA A 112 5.59 11.97 -14.04
C ALA A 112 5.33 13.44 -13.73
N LYS A 113 5.65 13.82 -12.49
CA LYS A 113 5.65 15.20 -12.03
C LYS A 113 6.98 15.54 -11.39
N VAL A 114 7.47 16.74 -11.65
CA VAL A 114 8.70 17.27 -11.06
C VAL A 114 8.44 18.68 -10.58
N GLY A 115 8.79 19.02 -9.35
CA GLY A 115 8.58 20.36 -8.80
C GLY A 115 9.34 20.63 -7.53
N GLU A 116 9.47 21.90 -7.19
CA GLU A 116 10.10 22.32 -5.94
C GLU A 116 9.15 22.08 -4.77
N ALA A 117 9.72 21.65 -3.64
CA ALA A 117 8.98 21.41 -2.42
C ALA A 117 9.78 21.84 -1.18
N ASP A 118 9.08 22.26 -0.15
CA ASP A 118 9.62 22.42 1.19
C ASP A 118 8.51 22.32 2.25
N TYR A 119 8.89 22.54 3.49
CA TYR A 119 7.97 22.96 4.55
C TYR A 119 8.39 24.35 5.03
N SER A 120 7.49 25.08 5.68
CA SER A 120 7.77 26.44 6.16
C SER A 120 9.01 26.50 7.07
N GLY A 121 10.03 27.25 6.62
CA GLY A 121 11.33 27.37 7.30
C GLY A 121 12.24 26.14 7.18
N GLY A 122 11.92 25.20 6.30
CA GLY A 122 12.68 23.98 6.06
C GLY A 122 13.69 24.06 4.92
N PRO A 123 14.42 22.97 4.67
CA PRO A 123 15.25 22.83 3.48
C PRO A 123 14.41 22.85 2.20
N ARG A 124 15.02 23.32 1.11
CA ARG A 124 14.45 23.27 -0.23
C ARG A 124 14.77 21.93 -0.88
N TYR A 125 13.77 21.33 -1.49
CA TYR A 125 13.90 20.12 -2.29
C TYR A 125 13.38 20.34 -3.71
N GLN A 126 13.80 19.47 -4.61
CA GLN A 126 13.03 19.17 -5.81
C GLN A 126 12.63 17.70 -5.74
N VAL A 127 11.36 17.44 -6.03
CA VAL A 127 10.77 16.10 -5.95
C VAL A 127 10.31 15.70 -7.33
N GLU A 128 10.76 14.53 -7.76
CA GLU A 128 10.30 13.79 -8.93
C GLU A 128 9.50 12.58 -8.45
N GLU A 129 8.36 12.34 -9.08
CA GLU A 129 7.62 11.09 -8.95
C GLU A 129 7.21 10.60 -10.34
N ILE A 130 7.66 9.40 -10.69
CA ILE A 130 7.25 8.66 -11.88
C ILE A 130 6.28 7.55 -11.45
N LEU A 131 5.06 7.61 -11.97
CA LEU A 131 4.07 6.56 -11.81
C LEU A 131 3.99 5.71 -13.09
N THR A 132 4.08 4.39 -12.92
CA THR A 132 3.91 3.41 -14.01
C THR A 132 2.67 2.56 -13.76
N LEU A 133 1.80 2.47 -14.76
CA LEU A 133 0.64 1.56 -14.73
C LEU A 133 1.05 0.25 -15.42
N LYS A 134 1.40 -0.77 -14.62
CA LYS A 134 1.87 -2.06 -15.14
C LYS A 134 0.72 -2.98 -15.52
N LYS A 135 0.93 -3.79 -16.55
CA LYS A 135 -0.02 -4.82 -17.02
C LYS A 135 -0.24 -5.99 -16.05
N ASP A 136 0.42 -6.00 -14.89
CA ASP A 136 0.14 -6.91 -13.78
C ASP A 136 -0.85 -6.31 -12.76
N GLY A 137 -1.37 -5.12 -13.04
CA GLY A 137 -2.29 -4.39 -12.17
C GLY A 137 -1.62 -3.49 -11.15
N SER A 138 -0.29 -3.39 -11.13
CA SER A 138 0.42 -2.55 -10.16
C SER A 138 0.57 -1.10 -10.62
N PHE A 139 0.31 -0.17 -9.70
CA PHE A 139 0.74 1.21 -9.76
C PHE A 139 2.11 1.31 -9.12
N VAL A 140 3.17 1.48 -9.92
CA VAL A 140 4.55 1.53 -9.42
C VAL A 140 5.02 2.97 -9.35
N HIS A 141 5.32 3.43 -8.14
CA HIS A 141 5.81 4.76 -7.86
C HIS A 141 7.34 4.73 -7.70
N ASN A 142 8.04 5.55 -8.48
CA ASN A 142 9.47 5.79 -8.33
C ASN A 142 9.69 7.25 -7.97
N ILE A 143 10.26 7.48 -6.79
CA ILE A 143 10.46 8.81 -6.23
C ILE A 143 11.96 9.11 -6.29
N LYS A 144 12.29 10.33 -6.67
CA LYS A 144 13.63 10.89 -6.53
C LYS A 144 13.55 12.26 -5.88
N ILE A 145 14.34 12.46 -4.84
CA ILE A 145 14.41 13.70 -4.07
C ILE A 145 15.79 14.29 -4.23
N LEU A 146 15.85 15.55 -4.66
CA LEU A 146 17.07 16.35 -4.76
C LEU A 146 17.11 17.36 -3.61
N ASN A 147 18.23 17.41 -2.88
CA ASN A 147 18.49 18.48 -1.93
C ASN A 147 18.92 19.76 -2.66
N LYS A 148 18.01 20.73 -2.76
CA LYS A 148 18.25 22.06 -3.36
C LYS A 148 18.80 23.08 -2.36
N SER A 149 18.95 22.70 -1.09
CA SER A 149 19.51 23.59 -0.07
C SER A 149 21.05 23.61 -0.12
N GLU A 150 21.66 24.70 0.35
CA GLU A 150 23.12 24.82 0.42
C GLU A 150 23.75 23.92 1.51
N LYS A 151 22.94 23.35 2.40
CA LYS A 151 23.39 22.59 3.57
C LYS A 151 23.06 21.11 3.41
N THR A 152 23.82 20.27 4.11
CA THR A 152 23.45 18.86 4.26
C THR A 152 22.11 18.76 5.00
N VAL A 153 21.20 17.95 4.45
CA VAL A 153 19.93 17.60 5.07
C VAL A 153 20.05 16.18 5.64
N SER A 154 19.74 16.04 6.92
CA SER A 154 19.79 14.76 7.64
C SER A 154 18.38 14.37 8.07
N THR A 155 17.68 13.59 7.25
CA THR A 155 16.24 13.32 7.41
C THR A 155 15.86 11.94 6.86
N ASN A 156 14.71 11.41 7.27
CA ASN A 156 13.97 10.44 6.45
C ASN A 156 12.97 11.18 5.56
N PHE A 157 12.54 10.53 4.49
CA PHE A 157 11.43 10.97 3.66
C PHE A 157 10.31 9.94 3.73
N GLY A 158 9.07 10.37 3.52
CA GLY A 158 7.94 9.47 3.54
C GLY A 158 6.80 9.90 2.62
N TRP A 159 6.09 8.92 2.09
CA TRP A 159 4.79 9.08 1.45
C TRP A 159 3.75 8.49 2.39
N GLN A 160 2.89 9.36 2.94
CA GLN A 160 1.82 9.00 3.85
C GLN A 160 0.50 8.97 3.07
N LEU A 161 -0.21 7.86 3.16
CA LEU A 161 -1.48 7.63 2.50
C LEU A 161 -2.57 7.49 3.55
N ASP A 162 -3.57 8.36 3.47
CA ASP A 162 -4.84 8.19 4.18
C ASP A 162 -5.64 7.13 3.43
N THR A 163 -5.66 5.91 3.97
CA THR A 163 -6.20 4.76 3.24
C THR A 163 -7.71 4.73 3.40
N MET A 164 -8.40 4.90 2.28
CA MET A 164 -9.84 4.95 2.22
C MET A 164 -10.31 4.09 1.05
N LEU A 165 -10.60 2.81 1.36
CA LEU A 165 -10.99 1.81 0.38
C LEU A 165 -12.48 1.95 0.08
N ASP A 166 -12.80 2.58 -1.04
CA ASP A 166 -14.17 2.96 -1.44
C ASP A 166 -14.97 3.67 -0.32
N ASP A 167 -14.40 4.76 0.19
CA ASP A 167 -14.95 5.54 1.31
C ASP A 167 -15.01 4.78 2.65
N VAL A 168 -14.39 3.60 2.76
CA VAL A 168 -14.21 2.86 4.02
C VAL A 168 -12.76 3.03 4.51
N ASP A 169 -12.59 3.79 5.58
CA ASP A 169 -11.29 4.12 6.17
C ASP A 169 -10.99 3.32 7.45
N ASN A 170 -11.98 2.63 8.03
CA ASN A 170 -11.82 1.80 9.22
C ASN A 170 -11.56 0.31 8.93
N VAL A 171 -10.73 0.03 7.94
CA VAL A 171 -10.41 -1.34 7.49
C VAL A 171 -9.12 -1.83 8.16
N PRO A 172 -9.08 -2.99 8.82
CA PRO A 172 -7.86 -3.48 9.45
C PRO A 172 -6.71 -3.65 8.44
N LEU A 173 -5.50 -3.29 8.88
CA LEU A 173 -4.25 -3.45 8.12
C LEU A 173 -3.54 -4.72 8.58
N TYR A 174 -3.18 -5.58 7.63
CA TYR A 174 -2.51 -6.85 7.87
C TYR A 174 -1.12 -6.87 7.24
N ALA A 175 -0.17 -7.56 7.85
CA ALA A 175 1.09 -7.87 7.20
C ALA A 175 0.89 -8.92 6.10
N ASP A 176 1.51 -8.72 4.93
CA ASP A 176 1.45 -9.67 3.81
C ASP A 176 2.49 -10.82 3.90
N GLY A 177 3.35 -10.79 4.91
CA GLY A 177 4.45 -11.76 5.10
C GLY A 177 5.69 -11.51 4.24
N ASN A 178 5.67 -10.49 3.40
CA ASN A 178 6.71 -10.11 2.43
C ASN A 178 7.12 -8.64 2.60
N ASN A 179 7.09 -8.15 3.85
CA ASN A 179 7.40 -6.76 4.25
C ASN A 179 6.40 -5.71 3.73
N GLY A 180 5.25 -6.12 3.20
CA GLY A 180 4.16 -5.26 2.75
C GLY A 180 2.93 -5.34 3.65
N ILE A 181 1.93 -4.53 3.32
CA ILE A 181 0.64 -4.46 3.98
C ILE A 181 -0.45 -4.86 2.99
N TYR A 182 -1.49 -5.54 3.46
CA TYR A 182 -2.74 -5.61 2.74
C TYR A 182 -3.93 -5.22 3.61
N MET A 183 -4.99 -4.77 2.96
CA MET A 183 -6.29 -4.46 3.57
C MET A 183 -7.40 -5.03 2.70
N ASN A 184 -8.48 -5.49 3.33
CA ASN A 184 -9.59 -6.14 2.66
C ASN A 184 -10.88 -5.35 2.87
N SER A 185 -11.56 -5.00 1.79
CA SER A 185 -13.01 -4.76 1.83
C SER A 185 -13.74 -6.08 1.56
N PRO A 186 -15.09 -6.12 1.59
CA PRO A 186 -15.84 -7.31 1.20
C PRO A 186 -15.47 -7.83 -0.20
N ASP A 187 -15.22 -6.92 -1.14
CA ASP A 187 -15.07 -7.24 -2.56
C ASP A 187 -13.62 -7.07 -3.08
N LEU A 188 -12.77 -6.35 -2.37
CA LEU A 188 -11.44 -5.97 -2.84
C LEU A 188 -10.35 -6.28 -1.83
N THR A 189 -9.16 -6.53 -2.35
CA THR A 189 -7.92 -6.52 -1.59
C THR A 189 -6.97 -5.49 -2.19
N LEU A 190 -6.49 -4.57 -1.35
CA LEU A 190 -5.41 -3.65 -1.67
C LEU A 190 -4.11 -4.17 -1.06
N TYR A 191 -3.08 -4.30 -1.89
CA TYR A 191 -1.71 -4.58 -1.49
C TYR A 191 -0.85 -3.31 -1.60
N LEU A 192 -0.04 -3.09 -0.56
CA LEU A 192 0.83 -1.93 -0.37
C LEU A 192 2.25 -2.44 -0.11
N THR A 193 3.11 -2.36 -1.13
CA THR A 193 4.40 -3.07 -1.13
C THR A 193 5.57 -2.10 -1.30
N PRO A 194 6.51 -2.01 -0.33
CA PRO A 194 7.77 -1.30 -0.56
C PRO A 194 8.61 -2.06 -1.59
N ILE A 195 9.36 -1.35 -2.45
CA ILE A 195 10.19 -1.97 -3.49
C ILE A 195 11.66 -1.71 -3.19
N THR A 196 12.10 -0.46 -3.33
CA THR A 196 13.52 -0.10 -3.18
C THR A 196 13.63 0.99 -2.14
N ASN A 197 14.56 0.84 -1.20
CA ASN A 197 14.97 1.90 -0.26
C ASN A 197 13.85 2.48 0.62
N SER A 198 12.77 1.72 0.84
CA SER A 198 11.62 2.09 1.64
C SER A 198 11.16 0.93 2.53
N THR A 199 10.50 1.26 3.64
CA THR A 199 9.75 0.33 4.49
C THR A 199 8.33 0.86 4.60
N VAL A 200 7.32 0.00 4.55
CA VAL A 200 5.93 0.41 4.77
C VAL A 200 5.55 0.24 6.24
N TYR A 201 4.90 1.26 6.80
CA TYR A 201 4.39 1.30 8.17
C TYR A 201 2.88 1.41 8.15
N ALA A 202 2.22 0.57 8.96
CA ALA A 202 0.81 0.70 9.29
C ALA A 202 0.62 1.79 10.36
N GLY A 203 -0.50 2.49 10.25
CA GLY A 203 -0.81 3.63 11.08
C GLY A 203 -2.28 4.00 11.09
N HIS A 204 -2.55 5.17 11.62
CA HIS A 204 -3.87 5.77 11.63
C HIS A 204 -3.82 7.24 11.22
N TYR A 205 -4.88 7.70 10.59
CA TYR A 205 -5.17 9.10 10.36
C TYR A 205 -5.90 9.69 11.57
N SER A 206 -5.61 10.95 11.89
CA SER A 206 -6.26 11.71 12.96
C SER A 206 -6.41 13.17 12.58
N SER A 207 -7.65 13.59 12.28
CA SER A 207 -8.07 15.01 12.17
C SER A 207 -7.04 15.95 11.51
N SER A 208 -6.37 15.52 10.41
CA SER A 208 -5.27 16.17 9.64
C SER A 208 -3.83 15.66 9.82
N SER A 209 -3.60 14.51 10.46
CA SER A 209 -2.24 13.95 10.57
C SER A 209 -2.22 12.43 10.51
N ILE A 210 -1.19 11.86 9.89
CA ILE A 210 -0.95 10.42 9.83
C ILE A 210 0.14 10.05 10.83
N THR A 211 -0.15 9.05 11.67
CA THR A 211 0.82 8.42 12.56
C THR A 211 0.99 6.96 12.18
N ALA A 212 2.09 6.66 11.47
CA ALA A 212 2.44 5.31 11.03
C ALA A 212 3.75 4.84 11.68
N ASN A 213 3.64 3.93 12.64
CA ASN A 213 4.76 3.49 13.48
C ASN A 213 4.91 1.96 13.56
N THR A 214 3.98 1.20 12.98
CA THR A 214 4.02 -0.26 13.02
C THR A 214 4.59 -0.79 11.70
N PRO A 215 5.87 -1.19 11.61
CA PRO A 215 6.44 -1.69 10.36
C PRO A 215 5.86 -3.06 9.99
N ALA A 216 5.72 -3.32 8.69
CA ALA A 216 5.38 -4.66 8.19
C ALA A 216 6.60 -5.57 7.98
N GLU A 217 7.82 -5.00 8.05
CA GLU A 217 9.06 -5.73 7.80
C GLU A 217 9.26 -6.89 8.79
N GLY A 218 9.47 -8.10 8.26
CA GLY A 218 9.68 -9.30 9.04
C GLY A 218 8.45 -9.81 9.82
N VAL A 219 7.26 -9.24 9.59
CA VAL A 219 6.03 -9.67 10.26
C VAL A 219 5.36 -10.79 9.47
N ALA A 220 4.88 -11.83 10.16
CA ALA A 220 4.24 -12.98 9.52
C ALA A 220 2.92 -12.62 8.82
N ALA A 221 2.65 -13.26 7.69
CA ALA A 221 1.43 -13.05 6.90
C ALA A 221 0.16 -13.22 7.74
N GLY A 222 -0.81 -12.31 7.57
CA GLY A 222 -2.09 -12.34 8.27
C GLY A 222 -2.04 -11.76 9.68
N THR A 223 -0.88 -11.32 10.17
CA THR A 223 -0.79 -10.59 11.44
C THR A 223 -1.49 -9.24 11.30
N VAL A 224 -2.44 -8.95 12.20
CA VAL A 224 -3.06 -7.62 12.30
C VAL A 224 -2.01 -6.63 12.81
N LEU A 225 -1.75 -5.59 12.04
CA LEU A 225 -0.81 -4.51 12.40
C LEU A 225 -1.53 -3.36 13.10
N VAL A 226 -2.71 -3.00 12.59
CA VAL A 226 -3.56 -1.91 13.07
C VAL A 226 -5.02 -2.28 12.78
N ASP A 227 -5.92 -1.97 13.71
CA ASP A 227 -7.36 -2.26 13.63
C ASP A 227 -8.16 -1.23 14.43
N ASN A 228 -9.46 -1.08 14.11
CA ASN A 228 -10.43 -0.18 14.77
C ASN A 228 -10.00 1.30 14.81
N VAL A 229 -9.37 1.77 13.74
CA VAL A 229 -8.96 3.16 13.55
C VAL A 229 -9.23 3.58 12.12
N ASP A 230 -9.28 4.89 11.89
CA ASP A 230 -9.17 5.49 10.56
C ASP A 230 -7.75 5.22 10.04
N THR A 231 -7.62 4.34 9.07
CA THR A 231 -6.36 3.69 8.71
C THR A 231 -5.51 4.54 7.78
N ALA A 232 -4.20 4.43 7.95
CA ALA A 232 -3.24 5.09 7.09
C ALA A 232 -1.97 4.26 6.98
N VAL A 233 -1.20 4.49 5.92
CA VAL A 233 0.13 3.90 5.76
C VAL A 233 1.19 4.94 5.47
N GLU A 234 2.45 4.62 5.74
CA GLU A 234 3.59 5.41 5.30
C GLU A 234 4.66 4.53 4.67
N TYR A 235 5.03 4.84 3.42
CA TYR A 235 6.29 4.36 2.83
C TYR A 235 7.40 5.31 3.27
N ARG A 236 8.32 4.85 4.13
CA ARG A 236 9.37 5.68 4.73
C ARG A 236 10.76 5.19 4.34
N THR A 237 11.64 6.12 4.01
CA THR A 237 13.07 5.82 3.79
C THR A 237 13.79 5.63 5.13
N PRO A 238 14.96 4.96 5.16
CA PRO A 238 15.89 5.16 6.26
C PRO A 238 16.26 6.64 6.38
N LYS A 239 16.86 7.02 7.52
CA LYS A 239 17.47 8.34 7.64
C LYS A 239 18.67 8.43 6.69
N VAL A 240 18.69 9.50 5.89
CA VAL A 240 19.72 9.78 4.89
C VAL A 240 20.37 11.13 5.16
N ASP A 241 21.65 11.25 4.83
CA ASP A 241 22.41 12.49 4.88
C ASP A 241 22.69 12.96 3.45
N LEU A 242 21.88 13.88 2.94
CA LEU A 242 21.99 14.40 1.57
C LEU A 242 22.79 15.70 1.57
N GLN A 243 23.94 15.74 0.93
CA GLN A 243 24.66 17.01 0.70
C GLN A 243 23.88 17.88 -0.28
N SER A 244 24.31 19.13 -0.43
CA SER A 244 23.73 20.00 -1.46
C SER A 244 23.91 19.34 -2.83
N ASN A 245 22.86 19.31 -3.66
CA ASN A 245 22.82 18.69 -4.97
C ASN A 245 22.93 17.14 -4.98
N ASP A 246 22.81 16.50 -3.82
CA ASP A 246 22.66 15.06 -3.76
C ASP A 246 21.20 14.65 -3.98
N THR A 247 21.01 13.45 -4.55
CA THR A 247 19.71 12.82 -4.74
C THR A 247 19.56 11.55 -3.93
N TYR A 248 18.32 11.21 -3.58
CA TYR A 248 17.95 9.90 -3.05
C TYR A 248 16.72 9.37 -3.77
N SER A 249 16.72 8.08 -4.07
CA SER A 249 15.60 7.41 -4.71
C SER A 249 15.06 6.25 -3.90
N PHE A 250 13.73 6.14 -3.90
CA PHE A 250 13.01 5.00 -3.34
C PHE A 250 11.74 4.74 -4.14
N SER A 251 11.18 3.56 -3.97
CA SER A 251 9.99 3.15 -4.71
C SER A 251 9.09 2.25 -3.89
N PHE A 252 7.82 2.21 -4.31
CA PHE A 252 6.78 1.34 -3.77
C PHE A 252 5.76 1.04 -4.87
N LYS A 253 4.88 0.08 -4.61
CA LYS A 253 3.73 -0.18 -5.48
C LYS A 253 2.45 -0.43 -4.72
N GLU A 254 1.36 -0.12 -5.38
CA GLU A 254 0.00 -0.42 -4.96
C GLU A 254 -0.64 -1.38 -5.97
N ASN A 255 -1.44 -2.33 -5.50
CA ASN A 255 -2.20 -3.22 -6.37
C ASN A 255 -3.57 -3.49 -5.75
N LEU A 256 -4.64 -3.20 -6.48
CA LEU A 256 -6.02 -3.39 -6.04
C LEU A 256 -6.68 -4.41 -6.97
N ILE A 257 -7.17 -5.51 -6.39
CA ILE A 257 -7.80 -6.62 -7.11
C ILE A 257 -9.09 -7.05 -6.40
N LEU A 258 -9.96 -7.78 -7.10
CA LEU A 258 -11.07 -8.46 -6.44
C LEU A 258 -10.54 -9.47 -5.44
N ARG A 259 -11.23 -9.58 -4.31
CA ARG A 259 -10.95 -10.58 -3.31
C ARG A 259 -11.32 -11.94 -3.87
N ASP A 260 -10.39 -12.89 -3.85
CA ASP A 260 -10.71 -14.29 -4.00
C ASP A 260 -11.52 -14.70 -2.75
N ILE A 261 -12.85 -14.60 -2.82
CA ILE A 261 -13.71 -15.21 -1.81
C ILE A 261 -13.42 -16.71 -1.92
N PRO A 262 -12.92 -17.40 -0.88
CA PRO A 262 -12.89 -18.84 -0.91
C PRO A 262 -14.33 -19.27 -1.18
N SER A 263 -14.58 -19.88 -2.34
CA SER A 263 -15.88 -20.47 -2.59
C SER A 263 -16.12 -21.43 -1.43
N GLU A 264 -17.11 -21.11 -0.58
CA GLU A 264 -17.77 -22.12 0.22
C GLU A 264 -18.16 -23.20 -0.80
N SER A 265 -17.38 -24.27 -0.79
CA SER A 265 -17.39 -25.31 -1.81
C SER A 265 -18.80 -25.86 -1.96
N ASP A 266 -19.42 -25.58 -3.11
CA ASP A 266 -20.02 -26.56 -4.02
C ASP A 266 -20.58 -27.85 -3.38
N SER A 267 -21.39 -27.69 -2.32
CA SER A 267 -22.04 -28.79 -1.58
C SER A 267 -23.54 -28.82 -1.83
N THR A 268 -23.96 -28.40 -3.02
CA THR A 268 -25.28 -28.75 -3.56
C THR A 268 -25.07 -29.42 -4.91
N SER A 269 -24.57 -30.66 -4.85
CA SER A 269 -24.84 -31.64 -5.88
C SER A 269 -26.36 -31.84 -5.95
N ASP A 270 -27.03 -30.98 -6.72
CA ASP A 270 -28.36 -31.20 -7.27
C ASP A 270 -28.29 -32.40 -8.21
N SER A 271 -28.31 -33.59 -7.64
CA SER A 271 -28.60 -34.83 -8.35
C SER A 271 -30.06 -35.20 -8.13
N ILE A 272 -30.98 -34.37 -8.63
CA ILE A 272 -32.31 -34.87 -9.00
C ILE A 272 -32.14 -35.51 -10.37
N SER A 273 -31.66 -36.76 -10.40
CA SER A 273 -31.79 -37.61 -11.58
C SER A 273 -33.15 -38.28 -11.54
N ASP A 274 -34.14 -37.63 -12.17
CA ASP A 274 -35.33 -38.31 -12.68
C ASP A 274 -34.89 -39.32 -13.74
N SER A 275 -34.77 -40.59 -13.37
CA SER A 275 -34.73 -41.69 -14.32
C SER A 275 -35.55 -42.85 -13.81
N VAL A 276 -36.85 -42.80 -14.13
CA VAL A 276 -37.68 -44.00 -14.23
C VAL A 276 -37.08 -44.90 -15.31
N SER A 277 -36.43 -45.98 -14.88
CA SER A 277 -36.06 -47.09 -15.76
C SER A 277 -36.43 -48.40 -15.10
N ASP A 278 -37.58 -48.93 -15.52
CA ASP A 278 -37.95 -50.33 -15.32
C ASP A 278 -36.87 -51.22 -15.96
N SER A 279 -36.12 -51.94 -15.13
CA SER A 279 -35.46 -53.17 -15.57
C SER A 279 -35.26 -54.11 -14.40
N ASP A 280 -36.00 -55.23 -14.46
CA ASP A 280 -35.73 -56.45 -13.72
C ASP A 280 -34.29 -56.90 -13.98
N SER A 281 -33.48 -57.00 -12.93
CA SER A 281 -32.25 -57.78 -12.94
C SER A 281 -31.90 -58.20 -11.52
N LEU A 282 -32.30 -59.43 -11.19
CA LEU A 282 -31.74 -60.21 -10.09
C LEU A 282 -30.25 -60.44 -10.35
N SER A 283 -29.39 -59.94 -9.49
CA SER A 283 -28.03 -60.47 -9.35
C SER A 283 -27.61 -60.43 -7.88
N ASP A 284 -27.69 -61.60 -7.25
CA ASP A 284 -26.93 -61.96 -6.07
C ASP A 284 -25.44 -61.68 -6.32
N SER A 285 -24.81 -60.88 -5.46
CA SER A 285 -23.36 -60.87 -5.31
C SER A 285 -23.02 -60.59 -3.86
N ASP A 286 -22.91 -61.70 -3.15
CA ASP A 286 -22.33 -61.82 -1.82
C ASP A 286 -20.86 -61.37 -1.88
N SER A 287 -20.51 -60.30 -1.17
CA SER A 287 -19.11 -60.03 -0.80
C SER A 287 -19.05 -59.24 0.50
N GLY A 288 -18.97 -59.99 1.59
CA GLY A 288 -18.51 -59.48 2.87
C GLY A 288 -17.07 -58.99 2.76
N SER A 289 -16.83 -57.76 3.21
CA SER A 289 -15.55 -57.37 3.76
C SER A 289 -15.80 -56.50 4.98
N THR A 290 -15.76 -57.18 6.12
CA THR A 290 -15.52 -56.62 7.43
C THR A 290 -14.09 -56.10 7.47
N SER A 291 -13.92 -54.80 7.70
CA SER A 291 -12.67 -54.31 8.30
C SER A 291 -13.02 -53.20 9.27
N ASP A 292 -13.19 -53.61 10.51
CA ASP A 292 -13.11 -52.78 11.70
C ASP A 292 -11.75 -52.07 11.74
N SER A 293 -11.75 -50.76 11.92
CA SER A 293 -10.60 -50.03 12.45
C SER A 293 -11.11 -48.81 13.20
N ILE A 294 -11.61 -49.09 14.41
CA ILE A 294 -11.71 -48.12 15.50
C ILE A 294 -10.27 -47.77 15.90
N SER A 295 -9.95 -46.48 15.95
CA SER A 295 -8.86 -45.97 16.77
C SER A 295 -9.29 -44.65 17.36
N ASP A 296 -9.92 -44.77 18.51
CA ASP A 296 -9.96 -43.74 19.55
C ASP A 296 -8.53 -43.48 20.02
N SER A 297 -8.14 -42.20 20.07
CA SER A 297 -7.11 -41.77 21.00
C SER A 297 -7.45 -40.38 21.51
N ASP A 298 -8.17 -40.38 22.63
CA ASP A 298 -8.20 -39.30 23.61
C ASP A 298 -6.79 -38.93 24.04
N SER A 299 -6.46 -37.65 23.98
CA SER A 299 -5.47 -37.07 24.89
C SER A 299 -5.84 -35.63 25.20
N ILE A 300 -6.70 -35.51 26.21
CA ILE A 300 -6.84 -34.35 27.07
C ILE A 300 -5.50 -34.16 27.78
N SER A 301 -4.94 -32.95 27.69
CA SER A 301 -3.91 -32.50 28.62
C SER A 301 -4.35 -31.16 29.20
N ASP A 302 -5.00 -31.26 30.35
CA ASP A 302 -5.12 -30.18 31.33
C ASP A 302 -3.72 -29.78 31.79
N SER A 303 -3.42 -28.47 31.75
CA SER A 303 -2.33 -27.90 32.54
C SER A 303 -2.81 -26.64 33.22
N ASP A 304 -3.43 -26.83 34.38
CA ASP A 304 -3.47 -25.84 35.45
C ASP A 304 -2.04 -25.50 35.87
N SER A 305 -1.67 -24.22 35.82
CA SER A 305 -0.59 -23.66 36.62
C SER A 305 -0.87 -22.19 36.90
N ILE A 306 -1.64 -21.99 37.97
CA ILE A 306 -1.66 -20.76 38.76
C ILE A 306 -0.25 -20.52 39.31
N SER A 307 0.33 -19.35 39.07
CA SER A 307 1.35 -18.80 39.96
C SER A 307 1.14 -17.30 40.18
N ASP A 308 0.61 -16.99 41.36
CA ASP A 308 0.71 -15.69 42.01
C ASP A 308 2.17 -15.26 42.16
N SER A 309 2.49 -14.04 41.72
CA SER A 309 3.56 -13.24 42.31
C SER A 309 3.41 -11.77 41.93
N GLN A 310 2.73 -11.03 42.80
CA GLN A 310 2.96 -9.59 43.01
C GLN A 310 4.36 -9.37 43.58
N PRO A 311 4.99 -8.24 43.25
CA PRO A 311 5.50 -7.42 44.33
C PRO A 311 5.06 -5.96 44.20
N ASP A 312 4.62 -5.43 45.35
CA ASP A 312 4.56 -4.02 45.67
C ASP A 312 5.93 -3.36 45.50
N SER A 313 5.96 -2.20 44.83
CA SER A 313 7.01 -1.21 45.05
C SER A 313 6.43 0.19 44.94
N ASP A 314 6.16 0.75 46.11
CA ASP A 314 6.02 2.18 46.36
C ASP A 314 7.26 2.94 45.88
N SER A 315 7.06 3.94 45.03
CA SER A 315 7.98 5.08 44.96
C SER A 315 7.23 6.33 44.51
N LEU A 316 6.66 7.02 45.49
CA LEU A 316 6.35 8.44 45.44
C LEU A 316 7.66 9.22 45.26
N SER A 317 7.73 10.09 44.26
CA SER A 317 8.64 11.23 44.28
C SER A 317 7.93 12.47 43.76
N ASP A 318 7.43 13.25 44.71
CA ASP A 318 7.19 14.68 44.60
C ASP A 318 8.47 15.39 44.13
N SER A 319 8.32 16.27 43.14
CA SER A 319 9.22 17.41 43.00
C SER A 319 8.49 18.54 42.30
N ASP A 320 7.71 19.28 43.09
CA ASP A 320 7.49 20.71 42.88
C ASP A 320 8.84 21.44 42.96
N SER A 321 9.17 22.21 41.93
CA SER A 321 10.09 23.34 42.07
C SER A 321 9.65 24.48 41.15
N THR A 322 9.52 25.64 41.80
CA THR A 322 9.16 26.98 41.33
C THR A 322 9.89 27.48 40.10
#